data_AF-A0A2D6CSA6-F1
#
_entry.id   AF-A0A2D6CSA6-F1
#
_cell.length_a   1.000
_cell.length_b   1.000
_cell.length_c   1.000
_cell.angle_alpha   90.00
_cell.angle_beta   90.00
_cell.angle_gamma   90.00
#
_symmetry.space_group_name_H-M   'P 1'
#
loop_
_entity.id
_entity.type
_entity.pdbx_description
1 polymer ?
#
loop_
_entity_poly.entity_id
_entity_poly.type
_entity_poly.pdbx_seq_one_letter_code
_entity_poly.pdbx_strand_id
1 'polypeptide(L)'
;MMQSEPMILWVGTLVWVAFCLTGTALLLRRRRQGRFFMEHAYLTGVLLLLALAPCIGLLVFAISGVVSFWSGGMQVIFATLLGLAAFRARQHRLNPQTSYSARTFKEKSAALVLVTLLVVFATYFIRTWGSDLDTAIPAFIGAVALLIVVMVIGHITLALFHAPAEELNEEPDERDKAVELLSMRNAYYVLSMGIWVVPIVAVSSLPTLTQVNIWLAVVVISEAVKYGSVFSYYRFGDI
;
A
#
# COMPACT_ATOMS: atom_id res chain seq x y z
N MET A 1 -24.48 29.22 5.53
CA MET A 1 -25.58 28.31 5.15
C MET A 1 -25.03 26.90 5.21
N MET A 2 -25.41 26.10 6.22
CA MET A 2 -25.09 24.66 6.24
C MET A 2 -25.90 24.03 5.11
N GLN A 3 -25.25 23.66 4.01
CA GLN A 3 -25.86 22.78 3.03
C GLN A 3 -26.23 21.50 3.78
N SER A 4 -27.51 21.15 3.80
CA SER A 4 -27.96 19.88 4.35
C SER A 4 -27.29 18.78 3.57
N GLU A 5 -26.26 18.18 4.16
CA GLU A 5 -25.65 16.94 3.68
C GLU A 5 -26.77 16.02 3.22
N PRO A 6 -26.76 15.52 1.97
CA PRO A 6 -27.85 14.70 1.51
C PRO A 6 -27.78 13.42 2.34
N MET A 7 -28.78 13.22 3.20
CA MET A 7 -28.89 12.09 4.15
C MET A 7 -28.58 10.73 3.48
N ILE A 8 -28.80 10.66 2.17
CA ILE A 8 -28.47 9.57 1.28
C ILE A 8 -26.98 9.16 1.28
N LEU A 9 -26.04 10.10 1.47
CA LEU A 9 -24.58 9.86 1.46
C LEU A 9 -24.14 9.13 2.73
N TRP A 10 -24.67 9.53 3.88
CA TRP A 10 -24.45 8.88 5.17
C TRP A 10 -25.07 7.49 5.22
N VAL A 11 -26.32 7.36 4.79
CA VAL A 11 -27.00 6.06 4.72
C VAL A 11 -26.30 5.12 3.75
N GLY A 12 -25.93 5.59 2.55
CA GLY A 12 -25.19 4.81 1.56
C GLY A 12 -23.84 4.32 2.08
N THR A 13 -23.11 5.19 2.80
CA THR A 13 -21.83 4.81 3.41
C THR A 13 -22.01 3.73 4.49
N LEU A 14 -22.98 3.88 5.38
CA LEU A 14 -23.25 2.89 6.42
C LEU A 14 -23.63 1.52 5.83
N VAL A 15 -24.50 1.50 4.82
CA VAL A 15 -24.89 0.27 4.12
C VAL A 15 -23.69 -0.38 3.45
N TRP A 16 -22.85 0.40 2.77
CA TRP A 16 -21.64 -0.10 2.09
C TRP A 16 -20.62 -0.69 3.08
N VAL A 17 -20.35 0.01 4.18
CA VAL A 17 -19.45 -0.45 5.24
C VAL A 17 -19.98 -1.73 5.87
N ALA A 18 -21.28 -1.78 6.21
CA ALA A 18 -21.91 -2.96 6.78
C ALA A 18 -21.82 -4.17 5.83
N PHE A 19 -22.04 -3.97 4.53
CA PHE A 19 -21.89 -5.00 3.51
C PHE A 19 -20.46 -5.56 3.47
N CYS A 20 -19.45 -4.69 3.42
CA CYS A 20 -18.05 -5.09 3.38
C CYS A 20 -17.60 -5.81 4.66
N LEU A 21 -18.03 -5.33 5.83
CA LEU A 21 -17.75 -5.98 7.12
C LEU A 21 -18.42 -7.34 7.23
N THR A 22 -19.67 -7.47 6.75
CA THR A 22 -20.37 -8.76 6.72
C THR A 22 -19.65 -9.76 5.81
N GLY A 23 -19.21 -9.33 4.63
CA GLY A 23 -18.40 -10.15 3.73
C GLY A 23 -17.10 -10.61 4.39
N THR A 24 -16.40 -9.70 5.06
CA THR A 24 -15.16 -9.99 5.82
C THR A 24 -15.43 -11.02 6.92
N ALA A 25 -16.51 -10.86 7.70
CA ALA A 25 -16.89 -11.80 8.74
C ALA A 25 -17.23 -13.19 8.20
N LEU A 26 -17.90 -13.28 7.04
CA LEU A 26 -18.21 -14.55 6.38
C LEU A 26 -16.92 -15.26 5.90
N LEU A 27 -15.97 -14.52 5.34
CA LEU A 27 -14.66 -15.06 4.95
C LEU A 27 -13.88 -15.60 6.17
N LEU A 28 -13.88 -14.85 7.27
CA LEU A 28 -13.26 -15.28 8.52
C LEU A 28 -13.96 -16.50 9.14
N ARG A 29 -15.28 -16.63 9.00
CA ARG A 29 -16.02 -17.84 9.42
C ARG A 29 -15.62 -19.07 8.60
N ARG A 30 -15.44 -18.92 7.27
CA ARG A 30 -14.92 -20.02 6.41
C ARG A 30 -13.52 -20.46 6.83
N ARG A 31 -12.72 -19.55 7.41
CA ARG A 31 -11.42 -19.89 7.97
C ARG A 31 -11.52 -20.90 9.10
N ARG A 32 -12.42 -20.66 10.05
CA ARG A 32 -12.64 -21.57 11.19
C ARG A 32 -13.12 -22.95 10.77
N GLN A 33 -13.69 -23.08 9.56
CA GLN A 33 -14.19 -24.34 9.01
C GLN A 33 -13.15 -25.12 8.18
N GLY A 34 -11.90 -24.68 8.15
CA GLY A 34 -10.83 -25.35 7.39
C GLY A 34 -10.95 -25.23 5.86
N ARG A 35 -11.89 -24.42 5.35
CA ARG A 35 -12.11 -24.16 3.92
C ARG A 35 -11.52 -22.82 3.50
N PHE A 36 -10.38 -22.44 4.08
CA PHE A 36 -9.72 -21.17 3.78
C PHE A 36 -8.64 -21.35 2.74
N PHE A 37 -8.64 -20.47 1.73
CA PHE A 37 -7.60 -20.46 0.70
C PHE A 37 -7.00 -19.05 0.61
N MET A 38 -5.76 -18.95 0.09
CA MET A 38 -5.03 -17.69 -0.09
C MET A 38 -5.84 -16.60 -0.83
N GLU A 39 -6.72 -16.95 -1.76
CA GLU A 39 -7.61 -15.99 -2.42
C GLU A 39 -8.57 -15.27 -1.45
N HIS A 40 -9.03 -15.97 -0.41
CA HIS A 40 -9.89 -15.39 0.62
C HIS A 40 -9.13 -14.36 1.47
N ALA A 41 -7.81 -14.48 1.56
CA ALA A 41 -6.95 -13.50 2.21
C ALA A 41 -7.01 -12.15 1.51
N TYR A 42 -6.68 -12.16 0.22
CA TYR A 42 -6.70 -10.99 -0.61
C TYR A 42 -8.10 -10.38 -0.66
N LEU A 43 -9.14 -11.21 -0.80
CA LEU A 43 -10.53 -10.74 -0.74
C LEU A 43 -10.89 -10.08 0.60
N THR A 44 -10.35 -10.54 1.72
CA THR A 44 -10.54 -9.89 3.02
C THR A 44 -9.90 -8.50 3.02
N GLY A 45 -8.66 -8.38 2.51
CA GLY A 45 -7.99 -7.08 2.36
C GLY A 45 -8.75 -6.14 1.43
N VAL A 46 -9.28 -6.64 0.31
CA VAL A 46 -10.16 -5.90 -0.63
C VAL A 46 -11.38 -5.34 0.10
N LEU A 47 -12.09 -6.19 0.85
CA LEU A 47 -13.30 -5.77 1.57
C LEU A 47 -13.00 -4.74 2.66
N LEU A 48 -11.89 -4.89 3.39
CA LEU A 48 -11.48 -3.91 4.40
C LEU A 48 -11.14 -2.55 3.78
N LEU A 49 -10.41 -2.53 2.66
CA LEU A 49 -10.11 -1.28 1.96
C LEU A 49 -11.38 -0.63 1.38
N LEU A 50 -12.28 -1.42 0.80
CA LEU A 50 -13.56 -0.91 0.29
C LEU A 50 -14.48 -0.42 1.40
N ALA A 51 -14.43 -1.02 2.60
CA ALA A 51 -15.14 -0.51 3.77
C ALA A 51 -14.57 0.83 4.23
N LEU A 52 -13.24 0.99 4.17
CA LEU A 52 -12.59 2.21 4.62
C LEU A 52 -12.76 3.39 3.64
N ALA A 53 -12.92 3.10 2.35
CA ALA A 53 -13.01 4.07 1.27
C ALA A 53 -14.05 5.18 1.52
N PRO A 54 -15.34 4.87 1.78
CA PRO A 54 -16.33 5.92 2.02
C PRO A 54 -16.16 6.61 3.38
N CYS A 55 -15.59 5.94 4.40
CA CYS A 55 -15.28 6.56 5.68
C CYS A 55 -14.23 7.67 5.54
N ILE A 56 -13.15 7.41 4.80
CA ILE A 56 -12.14 8.43 4.48
C ILE A 56 -12.76 9.52 3.58
N GLY A 57 -13.64 9.12 2.67
CA GLY A 57 -14.40 10.03 1.80
C GLY A 57 -15.14 11.10 2.59
N LEU A 58 -15.95 10.64 3.55
CA LEU A 58 -16.73 11.50 4.43
C LEU A 58 -15.86 12.33 5.36
N LEU A 59 -14.76 11.77 5.88
CA LEU A 59 -13.85 12.51 6.76
C LEU A 59 -13.17 13.67 6.01
N VAL A 60 -12.64 13.42 4.81
CA VAL A 60 -12.02 14.46 3.99
C VAL A 60 -13.06 15.51 3.57
N PHE A 61 -14.25 15.06 3.18
CA PHE A 61 -15.34 15.96 2.84
C PHE A 61 -15.75 16.83 4.03
N ALA A 62 -15.88 16.27 5.23
CA ALA A 62 -16.23 17.02 6.44
C ALA A 62 -15.19 18.10 6.80
N ILE A 63 -13.91 17.87 6.48
CA ILE A 63 -12.82 18.82 6.74
C ILE A 63 -12.72 19.88 5.64
N SER A 64 -12.85 19.47 4.38
CA SER A 64 -12.53 20.33 3.22
C SER A 64 -13.74 20.91 2.50
N GLY A 65 -14.94 20.36 2.74
CA GLY A 65 -16.16 20.69 2.00
C GLY A 65 -16.16 20.20 0.55
N VAL A 66 -15.16 19.43 0.12
CA VAL A 66 -14.98 19.00 -1.27
C VAL A 66 -14.91 17.48 -1.37
N VAL A 67 -15.76 16.91 -2.23
CA VAL A 67 -15.65 15.50 -2.63
C VAL A 67 -14.62 15.41 -3.73
N SER A 68 -13.56 14.61 -3.55
CA SER A 68 -12.54 14.43 -4.56
C SER A 68 -12.30 12.95 -4.82
N PHE A 69 -11.84 12.60 -6.03
CA PHE A 69 -11.39 11.22 -6.29
C PHE A 69 -10.37 10.74 -5.24
N TRP A 70 -9.55 11.66 -4.73
CA TRP A 70 -8.53 11.39 -3.73
C TRP A 70 -9.07 11.02 -2.34
N SER A 71 -10.35 11.29 -2.06
CA SER A 71 -10.96 10.96 -0.76
C SER A 71 -11.51 9.52 -0.69
N GLY A 72 -11.47 8.73 -1.76
CA GLY A 72 -11.96 7.34 -1.74
C GLY A 72 -11.52 6.45 -2.91
N GLY A 73 -11.12 7.06 -4.04
CA GLY A 73 -10.69 6.36 -5.24
C GLY A 73 -9.38 5.61 -5.07
N MET A 74 -8.49 6.06 -4.18
CA MET A 74 -7.22 5.38 -3.90
C MET A 74 -7.43 4.00 -3.26
N GLN A 75 -8.38 3.91 -2.34
CA GLN A 75 -8.76 2.66 -1.70
C GLN A 75 -9.36 1.70 -2.73
N VAL A 76 -10.09 2.22 -3.73
CA VAL A 76 -10.60 1.42 -4.86
C VAL A 76 -9.46 0.91 -5.74
N ILE A 77 -8.44 1.74 -6.04
CA ILE A 77 -7.24 1.30 -6.78
C ILE A 77 -6.54 0.16 -6.03
N PHE A 78 -6.28 0.33 -4.74
CA PHE A 78 -5.64 -0.71 -3.92
C PHE A 78 -6.49 -1.97 -3.79
N ALA A 79 -7.81 -1.82 -3.61
CA ALA A 79 -8.75 -2.93 -3.63
C ALA A 79 -8.74 -3.66 -4.98
N THR A 80 -8.61 -2.93 -6.09
CA THR A 80 -8.53 -3.53 -7.43
C THR A 80 -7.22 -4.29 -7.60
N LEU A 81 -6.08 -3.73 -7.18
CA LEU A 81 -4.78 -4.40 -7.24
C LEU A 81 -4.75 -5.67 -6.38
N LEU A 82 -5.28 -5.62 -5.15
CA LEU A 82 -5.43 -6.81 -4.30
C LEU A 82 -6.43 -7.81 -4.89
N GLY A 83 -7.50 -7.34 -5.52
CA GLY A 83 -8.46 -8.20 -6.23
C GLY A 83 -7.84 -8.93 -7.42
N LEU A 84 -7.01 -8.24 -8.20
CA LEU A 84 -6.22 -8.85 -9.29
C LEU A 84 -5.21 -9.85 -8.76
N ALA A 85 -4.55 -9.55 -7.62
CA ALA A 85 -3.68 -10.50 -6.95
C ALA A 85 -4.45 -11.75 -6.47
N ALA A 86 -5.66 -11.56 -5.92
CA ALA A 86 -6.57 -12.66 -5.55
C ALA A 86 -6.94 -13.53 -6.75
N PHE A 87 -7.28 -12.90 -7.87
CA PHE A 87 -7.66 -13.58 -9.10
C PHE A 87 -6.49 -14.37 -9.70
N ARG A 88 -5.29 -13.78 -9.75
CA ARG A 88 -4.07 -14.51 -10.17
C ARG A 88 -3.74 -15.67 -9.23
N ALA A 89 -3.87 -15.48 -7.91
CA ALA A 89 -3.65 -16.55 -6.94
C ALA A 89 -4.62 -17.72 -7.15
N ARG A 90 -5.88 -17.43 -7.53
CA ARG A 90 -6.87 -18.44 -7.90
C ARG A 90 -6.51 -19.18 -9.18
N GLN A 91 -6.01 -18.48 -10.20
CA GLN A 91 -5.65 -19.09 -11.50
C GLN A 91 -4.43 -20.01 -11.40
N HIS A 92 -3.40 -19.65 -10.63
CA HIS A 92 -2.16 -20.42 -10.52
C HIS A 92 -2.20 -21.54 -9.47
N ARG A 93 -3.40 -22.02 -9.14
CA ARG A 93 -3.60 -23.04 -8.11
C ARG A 93 -3.26 -24.42 -8.67
N LEU A 94 -2.00 -24.85 -8.48
CA LEU A 94 -1.52 -26.16 -8.95
C LEU A 94 -2.11 -27.34 -8.16
N ASN A 95 -2.51 -27.15 -6.88
CA ASN A 95 -3.26 -28.13 -6.10
C ASN A 95 -4.15 -27.46 -5.04
N PRO A 96 -5.47 -27.74 -4.97
CA PRO A 96 -6.37 -27.18 -3.96
C PRO A 96 -6.06 -27.58 -2.52
N GLN A 97 -5.34 -28.68 -2.31
CA GLN A 97 -5.06 -29.27 -0.99
C GLN A 97 -3.77 -28.75 -0.33
N THR A 98 -2.86 -28.15 -1.08
CA THR A 98 -1.61 -27.59 -0.52
C THR A 98 -1.87 -26.16 -0.07
N SER A 99 -1.89 -25.94 1.26
CA SER A 99 -2.04 -24.60 1.85
C SER A 99 -0.77 -23.74 1.81
N TYR A 100 0.34 -24.29 1.30
CA TYR A 100 1.63 -23.60 1.23
C TYR A 100 1.62 -22.46 0.22
N SER A 101 2.15 -21.31 0.65
CA SER A 101 2.47 -20.21 -0.23
C SER A 101 3.64 -20.56 -1.16
N ALA A 102 3.52 -20.30 -2.46
CA ALA A 102 4.64 -20.42 -3.39
C ALA A 102 5.75 -19.36 -3.21
N ARG A 103 5.52 -18.36 -2.34
CA ARG A 103 6.43 -17.23 -2.07
C ARG A 103 6.58 -17.00 -0.57
N THR A 104 7.77 -16.62 -0.11
CA THR A 104 8.03 -16.36 1.32
C THR A 104 7.23 -15.16 1.81
N PHE A 105 6.98 -15.09 3.12
CA PHE A 105 6.29 -13.93 3.72
C PHE A 105 7.03 -12.61 3.43
N LYS A 106 8.37 -12.64 3.52
CA LYS A 106 9.25 -11.48 3.30
C LYS A 106 9.18 -10.97 1.87
N GLU A 107 9.13 -11.86 0.87
CA GLU A 107 8.95 -11.47 -0.54
C GLU A 107 7.60 -10.77 -0.75
N LYS A 108 6.52 -11.29 -0.16
CA LYS A 108 5.18 -10.67 -0.26
C LYS A 108 5.10 -9.32 0.43
N SER A 109 5.69 -9.20 1.63
CA SER A 109 5.75 -7.95 2.38
C SER A 109 6.55 -6.90 1.60
N ALA A 110 7.72 -7.26 1.05
CA ALA A 110 8.50 -6.35 0.21
C ALA A 110 7.74 -5.90 -1.04
N ALA A 111 7.06 -6.83 -1.73
CA ALA A 111 6.24 -6.49 -2.89
C ALA A 111 5.06 -5.57 -2.53
N LEU A 112 4.39 -5.82 -1.39
CA LEU A 112 3.32 -4.96 -0.87
C LEU A 112 3.87 -3.55 -0.63
N VAL A 113 5.01 -3.44 0.04
CA VAL A 113 5.60 -2.13 0.36
C VAL A 113 5.97 -1.39 -0.91
N LEU A 114 6.67 -2.06 -1.83
CA LEU A 114 7.12 -1.48 -3.11
C LEU A 114 5.94 -0.96 -3.93
N VAL A 115 4.92 -1.79 -4.17
CA VAL A 115 3.75 -1.39 -4.97
C VAL A 115 3.01 -0.24 -4.30
N THR A 116 2.83 -0.30 -2.97
CA THR A 116 2.12 0.75 -2.24
C THR A 116 2.88 2.08 -2.31
N LEU A 117 4.18 2.05 -2.06
CA LEU A 117 5.05 3.22 -2.14
C LEU A 117 4.96 3.88 -3.53
N LEU A 118 5.13 3.09 -4.60
CA LEU A 118 5.08 3.60 -5.96
C LEU A 118 3.72 4.17 -6.32
N VAL A 119 2.62 3.47 -6.01
CA VAL A 119 1.26 3.94 -6.34
C VAL A 119 0.91 5.21 -5.57
N VAL A 120 1.17 5.25 -4.25
CA VAL A 120 0.85 6.41 -3.41
C VAL A 120 1.67 7.63 -3.86
N PHE A 121 2.99 7.50 -4.00
CA PHE A 121 3.83 8.65 -4.29
C PHE A 121 3.78 9.07 -5.76
N ALA A 122 3.66 8.16 -6.73
CA ALA A 122 3.43 8.55 -8.14
C ALA A 122 2.16 9.40 -8.25
N THR A 123 1.13 9.00 -7.52
CA THR A 123 -0.12 9.74 -7.46
C THR A 123 0.03 11.12 -6.83
N TYR A 124 0.74 11.20 -5.71
CA TYR A 124 1.08 12.47 -5.07
C TYR A 124 1.83 13.40 -6.04
N PHE A 125 2.84 12.89 -6.75
CA PHE A 125 3.61 13.69 -7.71
C PHE A 125 2.76 14.18 -8.86
N ILE A 126 1.89 13.33 -9.44
CA ILE A 126 0.96 13.73 -10.50
C ILE A 126 0.02 14.84 -10.00
N ARG A 127 -0.52 14.72 -8.79
CA ARG A 127 -1.45 15.69 -8.22
C ARG A 127 -0.81 17.03 -7.90
N THR A 128 0.45 17.02 -7.47
CA THR A 128 1.17 18.24 -7.02
C THR A 128 2.05 18.86 -8.10
N TRP A 129 2.09 18.25 -9.29
CA TRP A 129 2.88 18.77 -10.39
C TRP A 129 2.33 20.12 -10.87
N GLY A 130 3.13 21.18 -10.72
CA GLY A 130 2.74 22.54 -11.09
C GLY A 130 1.65 23.16 -10.20
N SER A 131 1.36 22.58 -9.03
CA SER A 131 0.42 23.14 -8.05
C SER A 131 1.12 24.11 -7.09
N ASP A 132 0.33 24.72 -6.19
CA ASP A 132 0.85 25.54 -5.10
C ASP A 132 1.04 24.73 -3.81
N LEU A 133 1.74 25.32 -2.83
CA LEU A 133 1.98 24.70 -1.52
C LEU A 133 0.67 24.36 -0.80
N ASP A 134 -0.35 25.21 -0.89
CA ASP A 134 -1.65 24.99 -0.25
C ASP A 134 -2.37 23.72 -0.74
N THR A 135 -2.07 23.29 -1.97
CA THR A 135 -2.55 21.99 -2.50
C THR A 135 -1.61 20.85 -2.13
N ALA A 136 -0.29 21.11 -2.10
CA ALA A 136 0.72 20.09 -1.91
C ALA A 136 0.80 19.57 -0.47
N ILE A 137 0.76 20.42 0.56
CA ILE A 137 0.88 19.94 1.95
C ILE A 137 -0.29 19.02 2.35
N PRO A 138 -1.58 19.33 2.10
CA PRO A 138 -2.65 18.38 2.42
C PRO A 138 -2.57 17.11 1.55
N ALA A 139 -2.10 17.22 0.30
CA ALA A 139 -1.87 16.04 -0.54
C ALA A 139 -0.76 15.14 0.02
N PHE A 140 0.33 15.71 0.55
CA PHE A 140 1.42 14.98 1.17
C PHE A 140 0.96 14.27 2.45
N ILE A 141 0.26 14.99 3.34
CA ILE A 141 -0.32 14.42 4.56
C ILE A 141 -1.26 13.27 4.21
N GLY A 142 -2.14 13.46 3.22
CA GLY A 142 -3.04 12.43 2.73
C GLY A 142 -2.31 11.22 2.16
N ALA A 143 -1.22 11.44 1.40
CA ALA A 143 -0.39 10.37 0.85
C ALA A 143 0.27 9.55 1.96
N VAL A 144 0.87 10.21 2.97
CA VAL A 144 1.49 9.53 4.13
C VAL A 144 0.44 8.75 4.93
N ALA A 145 -0.71 9.36 5.22
CA ALA A 145 -1.79 8.69 5.95
C ALA A 145 -2.30 7.46 5.18
N LEU A 146 -2.50 7.58 3.86
CA LEU A 146 -2.91 6.47 3.01
C LEU A 146 -1.85 5.37 2.97
N LEU A 147 -0.57 5.73 2.85
CA LEU A 147 0.55 4.79 2.89
C LEU A 147 0.48 3.96 4.17
N ILE A 148 0.36 4.61 5.34
CA ILE A 148 0.26 3.94 6.64
C ILE A 148 -0.94 3.00 6.68
N VAL A 149 -2.14 3.47 6.28
CA VAL A 149 -3.36 2.67 6.28
C VAL A 149 -3.21 1.42 5.42
N VAL A 150 -2.70 1.56 4.20
CA VAL A 150 -2.51 0.43 3.28
C VAL A 150 -1.43 -0.52 3.80
N MET A 151 -0.33 -0.01 4.39
CA MET A 151 0.69 -0.86 5.00
C MET A 151 0.14 -1.66 6.16
N VAL A 152 -0.61 -1.03 7.07
CA VAL A 152 -1.18 -1.70 8.24
C VAL A 152 -2.18 -2.78 7.80
N ILE A 153 -3.16 -2.43 6.97
CA ILE A 153 -4.18 -3.37 6.50
C ILE A 153 -3.54 -4.48 5.66
N GLY A 154 -2.61 -4.12 4.77
CA GLY A 154 -1.92 -5.06 3.90
C GLY A 154 -1.08 -6.06 4.68
N HIS A 155 -0.29 -5.62 5.66
CA HIS A 155 0.50 -6.52 6.50
C HIS A 155 -0.36 -7.37 7.43
N ILE A 156 -1.42 -6.81 8.03
CA ILE A 156 -2.39 -7.61 8.81
C ILE A 156 -2.99 -8.70 7.92
N THR A 157 -3.39 -8.36 6.70
CA THR A 157 -3.94 -9.31 5.74
C THR A 157 -2.90 -10.38 5.38
N LEU A 158 -1.66 -9.98 5.06
CA LEU A 158 -0.60 -10.94 4.77
C LEU A 158 -0.32 -11.85 5.98
N ALA A 159 -0.17 -11.30 7.18
CA ALA A 159 0.16 -12.07 8.39
C ALA A 159 -0.97 -13.02 8.79
N LEU A 160 -2.23 -12.56 8.75
CA LEU A 160 -3.37 -13.41 9.10
C LEU A 160 -3.50 -14.60 8.17
N PHE A 161 -3.04 -14.50 6.92
CA PHE A 161 -3.37 -15.49 5.90
C PHE A 161 -2.17 -16.12 5.20
N HIS A 162 -0.96 -15.75 5.59
CA HIS A 162 0.22 -16.47 5.16
C HIS A 162 0.23 -17.88 5.76
N ALA A 163 0.76 -18.81 4.99
CA ALA A 163 0.91 -20.20 5.37
C ALA A 163 2.18 -20.72 4.69
N PRO A 164 3.06 -21.43 5.41
CA PRO A 164 2.96 -21.86 6.81
C PRO A 164 3.01 -20.69 7.81
N ALA A 165 2.38 -20.85 8.98
CA ALA A 165 2.34 -19.79 10.01
C ALA A 165 3.65 -19.72 10.79
N GLU A 166 4.40 -20.81 10.79
CA GLU A 166 5.71 -20.95 11.42
C GLU A 166 6.72 -19.95 10.84
N GLU A 167 6.69 -19.70 9.53
CA GLU A 167 7.51 -18.67 8.84
C GLU A 167 7.34 -17.26 9.42
N LEU A 168 6.21 -16.95 10.09
CA LEU A 168 6.00 -15.64 10.71
C LEU A 168 6.82 -15.45 11.99
N ASN A 169 7.17 -16.55 12.65
CA ASN A 169 7.89 -16.56 13.93
C ASN A 169 9.33 -17.10 13.78
N GLU A 170 9.72 -17.50 12.58
CA GLU A 170 11.09 -17.94 12.30
C GLU A 170 12.06 -16.76 12.42
N GLU A 171 13.18 -17.00 13.11
CA GLU A 171 14.25 -16.02 13.19
C GLU A 171 14.86 -15.78 11.80
N PRO A 172 15.31 -14.54 11.49
CA PRO A 172 15.99 -14.25 10.24
C PRO A 172 17.22 -15.14 10.06
N ASP A 173 17.24 -15.92 8.99
CA ASP A 173 18.38 -16.76 8.64
C ASP A 173 19.57 -15.90 8.13
N GLU A 174 20.69 -16.54 7.83
CA GLU A 174 21.86 -15.83 7.28
C GLU A 174 21.57 -15.19 5.92
N ARG A 175 20.72 -15.84 5.11
CA ARG A 175 20.32 -15.36 3.79
C ARG A 175 19.48 -14.08 3.90
N ASP A 176 18.54 -14.04 4.82
CA ASP A 176 17.66 -12.91 5.09
C ASP A 176 18.48 -11.68 5.51
N LYS A 177 19.46 -11.89 6.38
CA LYS A 177 20.42 -10.84 6.78
C LYS A 177 21.23 -10.36 5.59
N ALA A 178 21.72 -11.27 4.75
CA ALA A 178 22.44 -10.91 3.53
C ALA A 178 21.56 -10.10 2.56
N VAL A 179 20.31 -10.53 2.32
CA VAL A 179 19.34 -9.82 1.49
C VAL A 179 19.08 -8.41 2.03
N GLU A 180 18.86 -8.28 3.34
CA GLU A 180 18.64 -6.99 3.99
C GLU A 180 19.84 -6.06 3.80
N LEU A 181 21.05 -6.53 4.10
CA LEU A 181 22.28 -5.73 3.96
C LEU A 181 22.53 -5.30 2.51
N LEU A 182 22.38 -6.21 1.55
CA LEU A 182 22.57 -5.90 0.13
C LEU A 182 21.52 -4.91 -0.37
N SER A 183 20.26 -5.07 0.05
CA SER A 183 19.17 -4.17 -0.32
C SER A 183 19.36 -2.77 0.28
N MET A 184 19.78 -2.70 1.55
CA MET A 184 20.12 -1.44 2.21
C MET A 184 21.31 -0.75 1.56
N ARG A 185 22.35 -1.50 1.17
CA ARG A 185 23.51 -0.96 0.43
C ARG A 185 23.07 -0.30 -0.88
N ASN A 186 22.25 -1.00 -1.68
CA ASN A 186 21.77 -0.48 -2.96
C ASN A 186 20.93 0.80 -2.77
N ALA A 187 20.01 0.79 -1.80
CA ALA A 187 19.20 1.96 -1.46
C ALA A 187 20.07 3.13 -0.98
N TYR A 188 21.08 2.86 -0.16
CA TYR A 188 22.01 3.86 0.35
C TYR A 188 22.84 4.50 -0.76
N TYR A 189 23.28 3.74 -1.78
CA TYR A 189 23.97 4.32 -2.93
C TYR A 189 23.05 5.29 -3.69
N VAL A 190 21.79 4.93 -3.89
CA VAL A 190 20.83 5.79 -4.58
C VAL A 190 20.51 7.05 -3.77
N LEU A 191 20.29 6.90 -2.46
CA LEU A 191 20.08 8.03 -1.56
C LEU A 191 21.29 8.95 -1.50
N SER A 192 22.50 8.38 -1.39
CA SER A 192 23.75 9.13 -1.31
C SER A 192 24.08 9.86 -2.60
N MET A 193 23.75 9.29 -3.77
CA MET A 193 23.85 10.02 -5.04
C MET A 193 22.79 11.11 -5.14
N GLY A 194 21.55 10.80 -4.76
CA GLY A 194 20.43 11.74 -4.86
C GLY A 194 20.52 12.93 -3.90
N ILE A 195 21.12 12.76 -2.71
CA ILE A 195 21.27 13.87 -1.76
C ILE A 195 22.14 15.00 -2.32
N TRP A 196 23.07 14.69 -3.23
CA TRP A 196 23.89 15.73 -3.90
C TRP A 196 23.08 16.58 -4.90
N VAL A 197 21.88 16.15 -5.29
CA VAL A 197 20.95 16.95 -6.09
C VAL A 197 20.34 18.09 -5.24
N VAL A 198 20.22 17.89 -3.93
CA VAL A 198 19.62 18.85 -2.98
C VAL A 198 20.26 20.24 -3.06
N PRO A 199 21.60 20.42 -2.87
CA PRO A 199 22.22 21.74 -2.94
C PRO A 199 22.15 22.36 -4.34
N ILE A 200 22.22 21.55 -5.41
CA ILE A 200 22.11 22.04 -6.80
C ILE A 200 20.73 22.66 -7.03
N VAL A 201 19.68 21.98 -6.57
CA VAL A 201 18.30 22.46 -6.68
C VAL A 201 18.04 23.65 -5.76
N ALA A 202 18.66 23.70 -4.58
CA ALA A 202 18.51 24.80 -3.64
C ALA A 202 19.03 26.15 -4.18
N VAL A 203 20.11 26.14 -4.98
CA VAL A 203 20.64 27.35 -5.62
C VAL A 203 20.00 27.67 -6.98
N SER A 204 19.11 26.81 -7.45
CA SER A 204 18.38 27.03 -8.71
C SER A 204 17.21 27.99 -8.54
N SER A 205 16.76 28.60 -9.63
CA SER A 205 15.56 29.45 -9.64
C SER A 205 14.24 28.66 -9.70
N LEU A 206 14.26 27.38 -9.31
CA LEU A 206 13.07 26.53 -9.36
C LEU A 206 12.09 26.91 -8.23
N PRO A 207 10.76 26.79 -8.46
CA PRO A 207 9.76 27.01 -7.43
C PRO A 207 9.99 26.10 -6.21
N THR A 208 9.75 26.62 -5.01
CA THR A 208 9.99 25.89 -3.74
C THR A 208 9.34 24.50 -3.71
N LEU A 209 8.10 24.37 -4.20
CA LEU A 209 7.43 23.06 -4.26
C LEU A 209 8.18 22.07 -5.17
N THR A 210 8.71 22.54 -6.29
CA THR A 210 9.49 21.68 -7.20
C THR A 210 10.76 21.18 -6.50
N GLN A 211 11.41 22.04 -5.73
CA GLN A 211 12.59 21.67 -4.96
C GLN A 211 12.28 20.57 -3.94
N VAL A 212 11.22 20.76 -3.14
CA VAL A 212 10.76 19.78 -2.14
C VAL A 212 10.35 18.47 -2.80
N ASN A 213 9.64 18.51 -3.93
CA ASN A 213 9.23 17.31 -4.66
C ASN A 213 10.44 16.53 -5.21
N ILE A 214 11.49 17.20 -5.68
CA ILE A 214 12.73 16.53 -6.10
C ILE A 214 13.39 15.83 -4.91
N TRP A 215 13.47 16.49 -3.75
CA TRP A 215 14.05 15.88 -2.54
C TRP A 215 13.26 14.67 -2.09
N LEU A 216 11.93 14.77 -2.07
CA LEU A 216 11.06 13.65 -1.74
C LEU A 216 11.21 12.51 -2.76
N ALA A 217 11.33 12.82 -4.06
CA ALA A 217 11.51 11.82 -5.10
C ALA A 217 12.80 11.01 -4.90
N VAL A 218 13.90 11.64 -4.48
CA VAL A 218 15.14 10.94 -4.14
C VAL A 218 14.90 9.88 -3.05
N VAL A 219 14.20 10.27 -1.98
CA VAL A 219 13.88 9.34 -0.88
C VAL A 219 12.99 8.21 -1.38
N VAL A 220 11.92 8.51 -2.11
CA VAL A 220 10.99 7.50 -2.66
C VAL A 220 11.71 6.53 -3.61
N ILE A 221 12.61 7.02 -4.46
CA ILE A 221 13.39 6.17 -5.37
C ILE A 221 14.35 5.27 -4.58
N SER A 222 15.01 5.78 -3.54
CA SER A 222 15.89 4.96 -2.70
C SER A 222 15.14 3.83 -1.99
N GLU A 223 13.96 4.11 -1.44
CA GLU A 223 13.10 3.10 -0.81
C GLU A 223 12.54 2.11 -1.85
N ALA A 224 12.16 2.58 -3.05
CA ALA A 224 11.77 1.69 -4.13
C ALA A 224 12.91 0.73 -4.53
N VAL A 225 14.15 1.21 -4.55
CA VAL A 225 15.34 0.38 -4.80
C VAL A 225 15.59 -0.61 -3.68
N LYS A 226 15.38 -0.22 -2.41
CA LYS A 226 15.46 -1.13 -1.26
C LYS A 226 14.50 -2.30 -1.44
N TYR A 227 13.20 -2.03 -1.53
CA TYR A 227 12.19 -3.08 -1.58
C TYR A 227 12.19 -3.83 -2.92
N GLY A 228 12.57 -3.17 -4.01
CA GLY A 228 12.83 -3.80 -5.30
C GLY A 228 14.01 -4.78 -5.24
N SER A 229 15.08 -4.43 -4.52
CA SER A 229 16.22 -5.33 -4.28
C SER A 229 15.81 -6.53 -3.45
N VAL A 230 15.09 -6.32 -2.34
CA VAL A 230 14.57 -7.42 -1.50
C VAL A 230 13.73 -8.39 -2.33
N PHE A 231 12.77 -7.87 -3.10
CA PHE A 231 11.92 -8.67 -3.96
C PHE A 231 12.73 -9.46 -5.01
N SER A 232 13.70 -8.80 -5.65
CA SER A 232 14.53 -9.44 -6.69
C SER A 232 15.45 -10.52 -6.12
N TYR A 233 16.06 -10.27 -4.96
CA TYR A 233 16.97 -11.20 -4.31
C TYR A 233 16.28 -12.46 -3.79
N TYR A 234 15.07 -12.35 -3.22
CA TYR A 234 14.30 -13.56 -2.89
C TYR A 234 13.88 -14.37 -4.11
N ARG A 235 13.66 -13.70 -5.24
CA ARG A 235 13.12 -14.35 -6.46
C ARG A 235 14.19 -14.97 -7.35
N PHE A 236 15.33 -14.31 -7.48
CA PHE A 236 16.37 -14.64 -8.46
C PHE A 236 17.77 -14.77 -7.86
N GLY A 237 17.95 -14.43 -6.58
CA GLY A 237 19.26 -14.44 -5.93
C GLY A 237 19.61 -15.80 -5.35
N ASP A 238 20.61 -16.44 -5.94
CA ASP A 238 21.51 -17.37 -5.26
C ASP A 238 22.57 -16.50 -4.56
N ILE A 239 22.40 -16.30 -3.25
CA ILE A 239 23.29 -15.49 -2.41
C ILE A 239 23.95 -16.43 -1.41
#